data_AF-A0A5B1LID6-F1
#
_entry.id   AF-A0A5B1LID6-F1
#
_cell.length_a   1.000
_cell.length_b   1.000
_cell.length_c   1.000
_cell.angle_alpha   90.00
_cell.angle_beta   90.00
_cell.angle_gamma   90.00
#
_symmetry.space_group_name_H-M   'P 1'
#
loop_
_entity.id
_entity.type
_entity.pdbx_description
1 polymer ?
#
loop_
_entity_poly.entity_id
_entity_poly.type
_entity_poly.pdbx_seq_one_letter_code
_entity_poly.pdbx_strand_id
1 'polypeptide(L)'
;MTWSETKLRWRVMREIEDLFLSDPAAELPWREDYAELFGDRDGLTKALRYRWQLSRDAQLDTYAPEAAWDEQVSRLDLRTRMLIRRLDDSAGREQGRDRVVA
;
A
#
# COMPACT_ATOMS: atom_id res chain seq x y z
N MET A 1 14.20 15.88 1.35
CA MET A 1 13.29 15.43 2.42
C MET A 1 13.86 15.77 3.78
N THR A 2 13.14 16.62 4.50
CA THR A 2 13.27 16.87 5.93
C THR A 2 12.72 15.70 6.73
N TRP A 3 13.07 15.63 8.01
CA TRP A 3 12.53 14.63 8.94
C TRP A 3 10.99 14.68 9.06
N SER A 4 10.40 15.88 8.98
CA SER A 4 8.95 16.08 9.05
C SER A 4 8.23 15.51 7.83
N GLU A 5 8.77 15.73 6.62
CA GLU A 5 8.23 15.14 5.39
C GLU A 5 8.33 13.62 5.40
N THR A 6 9.44 13.06 5.90
CA THR A 6 9.59 11.61 6.07
C THR A 6 8.49 11.04 6.96
N LYS A 7 8.29 11.61 8.16
CA LYS A 7 7.25 11.15 9.09
C LYS A 7 5.85 11.26 8.49
N LEU A 8 5.55 12.35 7.78
CA LEU A 8 4.26 12.54 7.13
C LEU A 8 4.03 11.49 6.03
N ARG A 9 5.04 11.25 5.19
CA ARG A 9 4.99 10.20 4.16
C ARG A 9 4.71 8.82 4.77
N TRP A 10 5.38 8.49 5.88
CA TRP A 10 5.14 7.24 6.62
C TRP A 10 3.72 7.14 7.20
N ARG A 11 3.21 8.23 7.75
CA ARG A 11 1.85 8.31 8.32
C ARG A 11 0.79 8.08 7.25
N VAL A 12 0.84 8.82 6.14
CA VAL A 12 -0.12 8.69 5.03
C VAL A 12 -0.18 7.25 4.52
N MET A 13 0.98 6.65 4.27
CA MET A 13 1.04 5.26 3.80
C MET A 13 0.47 4.25 4.81
N ARG A 14 0.59 4.51 6.13
CA ARG A 14 0.00 3.65 7.17
C ARG A 14 -1.51 3.81 7.23
N GLU A 15 -2.01 5.05 7.19
CA GLU A 15 -3.45 5.34 7.20
C GLU A 15 -4.17 4.69 6.01
N ILE A 16 -3.54 4.70 4.82
CA ILE A 16 -4.08 4.02 3.62
C ILE A 16 -4.06 2.51 3.77
N GLU A 17 -3.01 1.94 4.37
CA GLU A 17 -2.97 0.49 4.66
C GLU A 17 -4.13 0.09 5.59
N ASP A 18 -4.32 0.82 6.69
CA ASP A 18 -5.40 0.56 7.64
C ASP A 18 -6.79 0.70 6.99
N LEU A 19 -6.97 1.71 6.13
CA LEU A 19 -8.17 1.87 5.31
C LEU A 19 -8.41 0.62 4.44
N PHE A 20 -7.40 0.19 3.69
CA PHE A 20 -7.56 -0.97 2.81
C PHE A 20 -7.76 -2.26 3.58
N LEU A 21 -7.23 -2.40 4.79
CA LEU A 21 -7.47 -3.57 5.63
C LEU A 21 -8.91 -3.61 6.18
N SER A 22 -9.44 -2.44 6.55
CA SER A 22 -10.78 -2.31 7.13
C SER A 22 -11.91 -2.38 6.09
N ASP A 23 -11.71 -1.82 4.91
CA ASP A 23 -12.69 -1.80 3.83
C ASP A 23 -12.11 -2.32 2.50
N PRO A 24 -12.51 -3.53 2.06
CA PRO A 24 -12.08 -4.11 0.79
C PRO A 24 -12.50 -3.33 -0.46
N ALA A 25 -13.52 -2.47 -0.35
CA ALA A 25 -14.04 -1.67 -1.44
C ALA A 25 -13.48 -0.24 -1.44
N ALA A 26 -12.66 0.13 -0.45
CA ALA A 26 -12.08 1.46 -0.34
C ALA A 26 -11.30 1.86 -1.59
N GLU A 27 -11.48 3.11 -2.00
CA GLU A 27 -10.72 3.73 -3.07
C GLU A 27 -9.43 4.34 -2.50
N LEU A 28 -8.38 4.43 -3.33
CA LEU A 28 -7.14 5.09 -2.93
C LEU A 28 -7.43 6.59 -2.68
N PRO A 29 -7.30 7.10 -1.45
CA PRO A 29 -7.70 8.47 -1.12
C PRO A 29 -6.63 9.46 -1.58
N TRP A 30 -6.64 9.82 -2.87
CA TRP A 30 -5.74 10.82 -3.41
C TRP A 30 -6.18 12.23 -2.98
N ARG A 31 -5.21 13.05 -2.55
CA ARG A 31 -5.41 14.46 -2.19
C ARG A 31 -4.30 15.28 -2.81
N GLU A 32 -4.59 16.53 -3.20
CA GLU A 32 -3.57 17.43 -3.78
C GLU A 32 -2.38 17.65 -2.84
N ASP A 33 -2.62 17.71 -1.53
CA ASP A 33 -1.57 17.80 -0.49
C ASP A 33 -0.56 16.62 -0.56
N TYR A 34 -0.94 15.49 -1.16
CA TYR A 34 -0.05 14.34 -1.34
C TYR A 34 0.90 14.52 -2.53
N ALA A 35 0.63 15.44 -3.44
CA ALA A 35 1.50 15.71 -4.59
C ALA A 35 2.90 16.17 -4.14
N GLU A 36 3.00 16.98 -3.08
CA GLU A 36 4.30 17.41 -2.53
C GLU A 36 5.13 16.23 -2.01
N LEU A 37 4.47 15.19 -1.51
CA LEU A 37 5.13 14.03 -0.91
C LEU A 37 5.40 12.92 -1.92
N PHE A 38 4.48 12.68 -2.85
CA PHE A 38 4.44 11.50 -3.72
C PHE A 38 4.53 11.84 -5.22
N GLY A 39 4.49 13.12 -5.58
CA GLY A 39 4.47 13.62 -6.95
C GLY A 39 3.07 13.58 -7.54
N ASP A 40 2.56 12.37 -7.75
CA ASP A 40 1.22 12.13 -8.27
C ASP A 40 0.63 10.84 -7.67
N ARG A 41 -0.59 10.51 -8.10
CA ARG A 41 -1.31 9.32 -7.63
C ARG A 41 -0.60 8.01 -8.00
N ASP A 42 0.06 7.97 -9.14
CA ASP A 42 0.85 6.80 -9.56
C ASP A 42 2.10 6.65 -8.69
N GLY A 43 2.74 7.75 -8.31
CA GLY A 43 3.83 7.82 -7.35
C GLY A 43 3.41 7.34 -5.96
N LEU A 44 2.20 7.68 -5.49
CA LEU A 44 1.64 7.13 -4.26
C LEU A 44 1.40 5.62 -4.38
N THR A 45 0.84 5.17 -5.50
CA THR A 45 0.59 3.75 -5.79
C THR A 45 1.89 2.95 -5.77
N LYS A 46 2.92 3.42 -6.47
CA LYS A 46 4.27 2.81 -6.48
C LYS A 46 4.88 2.79 -5.09
N ALA A 47 4.74 3.86 -4.32
CA ALA A 47 5.26 3.95 -2.96
C ALA A 47 4.62 2.93 -2.01
N LEU A 48 3.29 2.77 -2.06
CA LEU A 48 2.55 1.78 -1.27
C LEU A 48 2.97 0.36 -1.65
N ARG A 49 2.99 0.04 -2.94
CA ARG A 49 3.41 -1.27 -3.45
C ARG A 49 4.82 -1.61 -2.98
N TYR A 50 5.78 -0.71 -3.18
CA TYR A 50 7.16 -0.91 -2.74
C TYR A 50 7.26 -1.13 -1.24
N ARG A 51 6.57 -0.32 -0.43
CA ARG A 51 6.61 -0.43 1.03
C ARG A 51 6.05 -1.76 1.55
N TRP A 52 4.93 -2.24 1.00
CA TRP A 52 4.34 -3.50 1.44
C TRP A 52 5.17 -4.71 1.02
N GLN A 53 5.79 -4.67 -0.16
CA GLN A 53 6.78 -5.67 -0.58
C GLN A 53 7.99 -5.68 0.37
N LEU A 54 8.57 -4.51 0.65
CA LEU A 54 9.70 -4.39 1.57
C LEU A 54 9.35 -4.87 2.99
N SER A 55 8.13 -4.58 3.48
CA SER A 55 7.68 -5.01 4.80
C SER A 55 7.48 -6.52 4.86
N ARG A 56 6.97 -7.14 3.78
CA ARG A 56 6.92 -8.60 3.64
C ARG A 56 8.32 -9.18 3.69
N ASP A 57 9.24 -8.68 2.88
CA ASP A 57 10.59 -9.25 2.77
C ASP A 57 11.37 -9.10 4.08
N ALA A 58 11.25 -7.98 4.78
CA ALA A 58 11.87 -7.78 6.10
C ALA A 58 11.31 -8.72 7.18
N GLN A 59 10.00 -9.00 7.15
CA GLN A 59 9.38 -9.95 8.09
C GLN A 59 9.75 -11.40 7.79
N LEU A 60 9.99 -11.72 6.52
CA LEU A 60 10.50 -13.03 6.09
C LEU A 60 12.00 -13.20 6.36
N ASP A 61 12.77 -12.12 6.50
CA ASP A 61 14.20 -12.21 6.85
C ASP A 61 14.44 -12.44 8.35
N THR A 62 13.43 -12.14 9.19
CA THR A 62 13.54 -12.15 10.66
C THR A 62 12.97 -13.45 11.28
N TYR A 63 13.73 -14.56 11.21
CA TYR A 63 13.74 -15.74 12.10
C TYR A 63 12.42 -16.34 12.69
N ALA A 64 12.12 -17.61 12.38
CA ALA A 64 11.32 -18.53 13.23
C ALA A 64 11.66 -20.03 12.94
N PRO A 65 11.48 -20.95 13.92
CA PRO A 65 11.72 -22.39 13.73
C PRO A 65 10.77 -23.04 12.70
N GLU A 66 11.31 -23.99 11.94
CA GLU A 66 10.84 -24.52 10.64
C GLU A 66 9.34 -24.83 10.51
N ALA A 67 8.67 -25.35 11.56
CA ALA A 67 7.27 -25.76 11.48
C ALA A 67 6.24 -24.62 11.61
N ALA A 68 6.60 -23.48 12.21
CA ALA A 68 5.74 -22.30 12.31
C ALA A 68 5.96 -21.31 11.13
N TRP A 69 6.86 -21.67 10.21
CA TRP A 69 7.26 -20.85 9.07
C TRP A 69 6.17 -20.84 8.00
N ASP A 70 5.74 -22.01 7.52
CA ASP A 70 4.84 -22.10 6.36
C ASP A 70 3.51 -21.38 6.58
N GLU A 71 2.93 -21.48 7.78
CA GLU A 71 1.67 -20.80 8.09
C GLU A 71 1.85 -19.28 8.21
N GLN A 72 2.95 -18.80 8.83
CA GLN A 72 3.22 -17.37 8.93
C GLN A 72 3.58 -16.76 7.58
N VAL A 73 4.44 -17.41 6.79
CA VAL A 73 4.78 -17.00 5.43
C VAL A 73 3.52 -16.93 4.57
N SER A 74 2.66 -17.95 4.64
CA SER A 74 1.40 -17.96 3.89
C SER A 74 0.49 -16.80 4.29
N ARG A 75 0.35 -16.51 5.60
CA ARG A 75 -0.46 -15.39 6.07
C ARG A 75 0.08 -14.03 5.61
N LEU A 76 1.39 -13.81 5.72
CA LEU A 76 2.04 -12.56 5.28
C LEU A 76 1.93 -12.36 3.78
N ASP A 77 2.16 -13.42 3.02
CA ASP A 77 2.09 -13.40 1.56
C ASP A 77 0.65 -13.15 1.07
N LEU A 78 -0.33 -13.82 1.68
CA LEU A 78 -1.76 -13.58 1.41
C LEU A 78 -2.16 -12.14 1.73
N ARG A 79 -1.73 -11.59 2.88
CA ARG A 79 -2.01 -10.20 3.26
C ARG A 79 -1.44 -9.21 2.24
N THR A 80 -0.17 -9.35 1.89
CA THR A 80 0.48 -8.43 0.94
C THR A 80 -0.12 -8.53 -0.46
N ARG A 81 -0.40 -9.73 -0.96
CA ARG A 81 -1.09 -9.92 -2.24
C ARG A 81 -2.48 -9.30 -2.25
N MET A 82 -3.22 -9.46 -1.15
CA MET A 82 -4.54 -8.87 -1.01
C MET A 82 -4.49 -7.33 -1.03
N LEU A 83 -3.54 -6.72 -0.33
CA LEU A 83 -3.35 -5.26 -0.35
C LEU A 83 -2.97 -4.74 -1.75
N ILE A 84 -2.05 -5.41 -2.43
CA ILE A 84 -1.66 -5.06 -3.81
C ILE A 84 -2.85 -5.17 -4.76
N ARG A 85 -3.65 -6.25 -4.64
CA ARG A 85 -4.85 -6.41 -5.47
C ARG A 85 -5.86 -5.30 -5.23
N ARG A 86 -6.12 -4.93 -3.96
CA ARG A 86 -7.05 -3.82 -3.63
C ARG A 86 -6.56 -2.49 -4.19
N LEU A 87 -5.26 -2.25 -4.12
CA LEU A 87 -4.64 -1.07 -4.72
C LEU A 87 -4.86 -1.04 -6.25
N ASP A 88 -4.64 -2.16 -6.94
CA ASP A 88 -4.83 -2.27 -8.39
C ASP A 88 -6.31 -2.10 -8.80
N ASP A 89 -7.23 -2.71 -8.05
CA ASP A 89 -8.67 -2.56 -8.26
C ASP A 89 -9.10 -1.10 -8.05
N SER A 90 -8.56 -0.41 -7.05
CA SER A 90 -8.85 1.00 -6.77
C SER A 90 -8.32 1.93 -7.88
N ALA A 91 -7.12 1.66 -8.41
CA ALA A 91 -6.53 2.42 -9.50
C ALA A 91 -7.31 2.24 -10.82
N GLY A 92 -7.81 1.02 -11.07
CA GLY A 92 -8.62 0.72 -12.26
C GLY A 92 -9.99 1.40 -12.28
N ARG A 93 -10.69 1.46 -11.13
CA ARG A 93 -12.00 2.14 -11.03
C ARG A 93 -11.92 3.63 -11.34
N GLU A 94 -10.83 4.25 -10.93
CA GLU A 94 -10.62 5.70 -11.09
C GLU A 94 -10.24 6.06 -12.52
N GLN A 95 -9.39 5.27 -13.18
CA GLN A 95 -9.16 5.44 -14.62
C GLN A 95 -10.45 5.27 -15.44
N GLY A 96 -11.34 4.39 -14.99
CA GLY A 96 -12.69 4.27 -15.55
C GLY A 96 -13.53 5.54 -15.36
N ARG A 97 -13.47 6.20 -14.21
CA ARG A 97 -14.16 7.49 -13.95
C ARG A 97 -13.60 8.62 -14.81
N ASP A 98 -12.28 8.80 -14.85
CA ASP A 98 -11.64 9.87 -15.64
C ASP A 98 -11.97 9.77 -17.14
N ARG A 99 -12.11 8.55 -17.66
CA ARG A 99 -12.43 8.30 -19.08
C ARG A 99 -13.90 8.55 -19.46
N VAL A 100 -14.81 8.61 -18.49
CA VAL A 100 -16.25 8.86 -18.72
C VAL A 100 -16.57 10.36 -18.73
N VAL A 101 -15.66 11.20 -18.19
CA VAL A 101 -15.85 12.66 -18.06
C VAL A 101 -15.14 13.44 -19.19
N ALA A 102 -14.40 12.76 -20.08
CA ALA A 102 -13.71 13.35 -21.24
C ALA A 102 -14.52 13.17 -22.55
#